data_AF-A0A926DVY4-F1
#
_entry.id   AF-A0A926DVY4-F1
#
_cell.length_a   1.000
_cell.length_b   1.000
_cell.length_c   1.000
_cell.angle_alpha   90.00
_cell.angle_beta   90.00
_cell.angle_gamma   90.00
#
_symmetry.space_group_name_H-M   'P 1'
#
loop_
_entity.id
_entity.type
_entity.pdbx_description
1 polymer ?
#
loop_
_entity_poly.entity_id
_entity_poly.type
_entity_poly.pdbx_seq_one_letter_code
_entity_poly.pdbx_strand_id
1 'polypeptide(L)'
;MAKETKSLTCAPESESDLIEIWQTFGWELFSTQEVRDTESHLEQGFGDTINSVTTTTHYIKLTFQRDPANVPHYAELKALENEFNSVPYPGDCPTGYSVLKIFIGFMLCTIPGVYMLVKTILAASARPKWKQDYAEYLAKRQEIYSRAQAVACS
;
A
#
# COMPACT_ATOMS: atom_id res chain seq x y z
N MET A 1 12.20 27.99 13.08
CA MET A 1 12.53 26.65 12.55
C MET A 1 11.93 26.53 11.15
N ALA A 2 12.44 25.66 10.28
CA ALA A 2 11.89 25.49 8.93
C ALA A 2 10.60 24.67 8.97
N LYS A 3 9.62 25.01 8.12
CA LYS A 3 8.40 24.21 7.93
C LYS A 3 8.78 22.88 7.26
N GLU A 4 8.27 21.78 7.81
CA GLU A 4 8.44 20.45 7.24
C GLU A 4 7.36 20.22 6.18
N THR A 5 7.72 19.57 5.07
CA THR A 5 6.77 19.19 4.01
C THR A 5 6.92 17.71 3.69
N LYS A 6 5.80 17.03 3.46
CA LYS A 6 5.75 15.63 3.07
C LYS A 6 4.72 15.43 1.96
N SER A 7 5.02 14.56 1.02
CA SER A 7 4.07 14.13 0.00
C SER A 7 3.86 12.63 0.05
N LEU A 8 2.62 12.20 -0.09
CA LEU A 8 2.18 10.82 -0.04
C LEU A 8 1.23 10.54 -1.19
N THR A 9 1.23 9.30 -1.66
CA THR A 9 0.27 8.81 -2.67
C THR A 9 -0.54 7.69 -2.06
N CYS A 10 -1.86 7.74 -2.21
CA CYS A 10 -2.77 6.72 -1.72
C CYS A 10 -3.82 6.36 -2.77
N ALA A 11 -4.46 5.22 -2.57
CA ALA A 11 -5.66 4.89 -3.30
C ALA A 11 -6.81 5.84 -2.87
N PRO A 12 -7.76 6.18 -3.77
CA PRO A 12 -8.87 7.07 -3.46
C PRO A 12 -9.67 6.66 -2.23
N GLU A 13 -9.89 5.36 -2.04
CA GLU A 13 -10.62 4.81 -0.90
C GLU A 13 -9.92 5.00 0.44
N SER A 14 -8.61 5.26 0.44
CA SER A 14 -7.81 5.42 1.66
C SER A 14 -7.50 6.88 1.98
N GLU A 15 -8.03 7.84 1.22
CA GLU A 15 -7.71 9.27 1.37
C GLU A 15 -8.02 9.78 2.78
N SER A 16 -9.28 9.61 3.22
CA SER A 16 -9.76 10.10 4.50
C SER A 16 -8.96 9.52 5.67
N ASP A 17 -8.75 8.21 5.65
CA ASP A 17 -8.00 7.50 6.69
C ASP A 17 -6.55 8.01 6.77
N LEU A 18 -5.90 8.24 5.62
CA LEU A 18 -4.55 8.75 5.58
C LEU A 18 -4.47 10.17 6.15
N ILE A 19 -5.42 11.04 5.79
CA ILE A 19 -5.49 12.41 6.30
C ILE A 19 -5.63 12.40 7.82
N GLU A 20 -6.54 11.59 8.36
CA GLU A 20 -6.76 11.48 9.81
C GLU A 20 -5.50 11.00 10.55
N ILE A 21 -4.83 9.98 10.00
CA ILE A 21 -3.59 9.45 10.57
C ILE A 21 -2.53 10.56 10.67
N TRP A 22 -2.27 11.29 9.58
CA TRP A 22 -1.22 12.29 9.56
C TRP A 22 -1.57 13.54 10.37
N GLN A 23 -2.84 13.92 10.42
CA GLN A 23 -3.33 14.99 11.30
C GLN A 23 -3.06 14.68 12.77
N THR A 24 -3.20 13.42 13.19
CA THR A 24 -2.87 12.99 14.57
C THR A 24 -1.39 13.24 14.93
N PHE A 25 -0.48 13.16 13.95
CA PHE A 25 0.93 13.49 14.14
C PHE A 25 1.24 15.00 13.97
N GLY A 26 0.22 15.86 13.97
CA GLY A 26 0.34 17.30 13.85
C GLY A 26 0.63 17.78 12.43
N TRP A 27 0.38 16.97 11.40
CA TRP A 27 0.50 17.40 10.01
C TRP A 27 -0.77 18.08 9.54
N GLU A 28 -0.63 19.22 8.88
CA GLU A 28 -1.73 19.93 8.24
C GLU A 28 -1.78 19.57 6.76
N LEU A 29 -2.98 19.26 6.27
CA LEU A 29 -3.20 19.03 4.84
C LEU A 29 -3.00 20.35 4.08
N PHE A 30 -2.01 20.39 3.21
CA PHE A 30 -1.69 21.57 2.41
C PHE A 30 -2.31 21.51 1.01
N SER A 31 -2.30 20.33 0.39
CA SER A 31 -2.85 20.15 -0.96
C SER A 31 -3.24 18.69 -1.22
N THR A 32 -4.37 18.52 -1.90
CA THR A 32 -4.84 17.24 -2.43
C THR A 32 -4.90 17.35 -3.95
N GLN A 33 -4.35 16.36 -4.65
CA GLN A 33 -4.42 16.25 -6.09
C GLN A 33 -4.86 14.84 -6.48
N GLU A 34 -6.04 14.71 -7.08
CA GLU A 34 -6.48 13.46 -7.71
C GLU A 34 -5.83 13.33 -9.10
N VAL A 35 -5.19 12.19 -9.35
CA VAL A 35 -4.59 11.86 -10.64
C VAL A 35 -5.32 10.66 -11.22
N ARG A 36 -5.97 10.89 -12.35
CA ARG A 36 -6.61 9.85 -13.16
C ARG A 36 -6.04 9.91 -14.56
N ASP A 37 -5.17 8.97 -14.87
CA ASP A 37 -4.58 8.81 -16.19
C ASP A 37 -5.13 7.56 -16.86
N THR A 38 -5.35 7.62 -18.16
CA THR A 38 -5.87 6.52 -18.97
C THR A 38 -5.05 6.44 -20.22
N GLU A 39 -4.05 5.57 -20.20
CA GLU A 39 -3.19 5.33 -21.35
C GLU A 39 -3.78 4.17 -22.16
N SER A 40 -4.02 4.39 -23.44
CA SER A 40 -4.43 3.34 -24.37
C SER A 40 -3.33 3.12 -25.38
N HIS A 41 -2.72 1.95 -25.36
CA HIS A 41 -1.69 1.57 -26.33
C HIS A 41 -2.05 0.26 -27.02
N LEU A 42 -1.57 0.13 -28.26
CA LEU A 42 -1.75 -1.08 -29.05
C LEU A 42 -0.59 -2.02 -28.74
N GLU A 43 -0.89 -3.18 -28.15
CA GLU A 43 0.07 -4.26 -27.96
C GLU A 43 -0.13 -5.33 -29.02
N GLN A 44 0.97 -5.82 -29.61
CA GLN A 44 0.90 -6.97 -30.49
C GLN A 44 0.63 -8.23 -29.66
N GLY A 45 -0.53 -8.85 -29.89
CA GLY A 45 -0.91 -10.13 -29.32
C GLY A 45 -0.22 -11.32 -30.00
N PHE A 46 -0.64 -12.54 -29.67
CA PHE A 46 -0.14 -13.74 -30.34
C PHE A 46 -0.55 -13.73 -31.83
N GLY A 47 0.44 -13.75 -32.73
CA GLY A 47 0.22 -13.75 -34.18
C GLY A 47 0.02 -12.34 -34.76
N ASP A 48 -1.01 -12.17 -35.60
CA ASP A 48 -1.32 -10.92 -36.32
C ASP A 48 -2.43 -10.09 -35.62
N THR A 49 -2.70 -10.38 -34.33
CA THR A 49 -3.74 -9.69 -33.56
C THR A 49 -3.16 -8.48 -32.84
N ILE A 50 -3.76 -7.31 -33.05
CA ILE A 50 -3.43 -6.08 -32.31
C ILE A 50 -4.46 -5.92 -31.19
N ASN A 51 -3.99 -5.95 -29.94
CA ASN A 51 -4.83 -5.73 -28.76
C ASN A 51 -4.75 -4.26 -28.34
N SER A 52 -5.88 -3.61 -28.13
CA SER A 52 -5.92 -2.32 -27.44
C SER A 52 -5.91 -2.57 -25.94
N VAL A 53 -4.80 -2.24 -25.28
CA VAL A 53 -4.66 -2.33 -23.83
C VAL A 53 -4.88 -0.94 -23.25
N THR A 54 -5.83 -0.85 -22.31
CA THR A 54 -6.10 0.40 -21.58
C THR A 54 -5.58 0.25 -20.15
N THR A 55 -4.58 1.06 -19.79
CA THR A 55 -4.04 1.15 -18.44
C THR A 55 -4.65 2.37 -17.77
N THR A 56 -5.50 2.14 -16.76
CA THR A 56 -6.06 3.21 -15.94
C THR A 56 -5.25 3.33 -14.66
N THR A 57 -4.59 4.48 -14.49
CA THR A 57 -3.87 4.82 -13.26
C THR A 57 -4.74 5.80 -12.46
N HIS A 58 -5.15 5.41 -11.25
CA HIS A 58 -5.98 6.25 -10.37
C HIS A 58 -5.38 6.28 -8.97
N TYR A 59 -4.88 7.45 -8.56
CA TYR A 59 -4.35 7.66 -7.22
C TYR A 59 -4.56 9.11 -6.77
N ILE A 60 -4.49 9.34 -5.47
CA ILE A 60 -4.56 10.67 -4.87
C ILE A 60 -3.18 11.00 -4.29
N LYS A 61 -2.69 12.19 -4.60
CA LYS A 61 -1.46 12.75 -4.05
C LYS A 61 -1.82 13.75 -2.97
N LEU A 62 -1.42 13.46 -1.74
CA LEU A 62 -1.61 14.30 -0.56
C LEU A 62 -0.28 14.97 -0.22
N THR A 63 -0.31 16.29 -0.02
CA THR A 63 0.83 17.06 0.47
C THR A 63 0.48 17.64 1.82
N PHE A 64 1.32 17.33 2.79
CA PHE A 64 1.20 17.77 4.17
C PHE A 64 2.31 18.75 4.51
N GLN A 65 2.00 19.71 5.37
CA GLN A 65 2.97 20.64 5.95
C GLN A 65 2.82 20.66 7.46
N ARG A 66 3.93 20.87 8.17
CA ARG A 66 3.94 20.99 9.63
C ARG A 66 4.92 22.06 10.05
N ASP A 67 4.50 22.93 10.95
CA ASP A 67 5.40 23.87 11.63
C ASP A 67 5.72 23.32 13.03
N PRO A 68 6.97 22.90 13.31
CA PRO A 68 7.36 22.37 14.62
C PRO A 68 7.03 23.30 15.80
N ALA A 69 6.95 24.61 15.56
CA ALA A 69 6.65 25.59 16.62
C ALA A 69 5.16 25.62 17.02
N ASN A 70 4.27 25.18 16.13
CA ASN A 70 2.82 25.25 16.33
C ASN A 70 2.24 23.90 16.78
N VAL A 71 3.04 22.83 16.82
CA VAL A 71 2.57 21.51 17.21
C VAL A 71 2.84 21.26 18.69
N PRO A 72 1.79 21.08 19.52
CA PRO A 72 1.95 20.65 20.91
C PRO A 72 2.67 19.30 20.97
N HIS A 73 3.51 19.09 21.98
CA HIS A 73 4.21 17.81 22.19
C HIS A 73 5.01 17.32 20.97
N TYR A 74 5.50 18.24 20.11
CA TYR A 74 6.17 17.93 18.84
C TYR A 74 7.27 16.86 18.95
N ALA A 75 8.13 16.95 19.98
CA ALA A 75 9.22 15.99 20.15
C ALA A 75 8.73 14.56 20.38
N GLU A 76 7.64 14.40 21.13
CA GLU A 76 7.02 13.11 21.43
C GLU A 76 6.25 12.57 20.23
N LEU A 77 5.46 13.41 19.57
CA LEU A 77 4.76 13.04 18.33
C LEU A 77 5.74 12.66 17.21
N LYS A 78 6.89 13.33 17.11
CA LYS A 78 7.94 12.98 16.13
C LYS A 78 8.60 11.64 16.46
N ALA A 79 8.78 11.32 17.74
CA ALA A 79 9.30 10.01 18.14
C ALA A 79 8.30 8.89 17.79
N LEU A 80 7.01 9.09 18.08
CA LEU A 80 5.94 8.16 17.73
C LEU A 80 5.76 8.02 16.21
N GLU A 81 5.88 9.11 15.46
CA GLU A 81 5.87 9.09 13.99
C GLU A 81 7.03 8.22 13.45
N ASN A 82 8.23 8.37 14.00
CA ASN A 82 9.38 7.56 13.60
C ASN A 82 9.15 6.09 13.95
N GLU A 83 8.60 5.80 15.13
CA GLU A 83 8.22 4.45 15.55
C GLU A 83 7.21 3.83 14.56
N PHE A 84 6.15 4.58 14.23
CA PHE A 84 5.10 4.18 13.29
C PHE A 84 5.65 3.88 11.89
N ASN A 85 6.56 4.71 11.39
CA ASN A 85 7.19 4.52 10.08
C ASN A 85 8.24 3.40 10.07
N SER A 86 8.80 3.06 11.23
CA SER A 86 9.82 2.00 11.35
C SER A 86 9.22 0.59 11.38
N VAL A 87 7.90 0.45 11.56
CA VAL A 87 7.25 -0.86 11.60
C VAL A 87 7.37 -1.54 10.21
N PRO A 88 8.06 -2.69 10.11
CA PRO A 88 8.34 -3.32 8.82
C PRO A 88 7.05 -3.87 8.20
N TYR A 89 6.81 -3.54 6.93
CA TYR A 89 5.73 -4.12 6.15
C TYR A 89 6.04 -5.58 5.81
N PRO A 90 5.13 -6.55 6.07
CA PRO A 90 5.38 -7.98 5.83
C PRO A 90 5.40 -8.38 4.34
N GLY A 91 5.33 -7.42 3.42
CA GLY A 91 5.31 -7.64 1.98
C GLY A 91 3.92 -7.96 1.45
N ASP A 92 3.84 -8.11 0.13
CA ASP A 92 2.57 -8.41 -0.55
C ASP A 92 2.06 -9.81 -0.21
N CYS A 93 0.73 -9.95 -0.23
CA CYS A 93 0.10 -11.26 -0.01
C CYS A 93 0.57 -12.28 -1.06
N PRO A 94 1.01 -13.48 -0.67
CA PRO A 94 1.41 -14.52 -1.62
C PRO A 94 0.30 -14.86 -2.62
N THR A 95 0.55 -14.54 -3.89
CA THR A 95 -0.35 -14.82 -5.01
C THR A 95 0.01 -16.15 -5.68
N GLY A 96 -1.01 -16.85 -6.14
CA GLY A 96 -0.87 -18.09 -6.91
C GLY A 96 -1.45 -17.93 -8.31
N TYR A 97 -1.24 -18.92 -9.17
CA TYR A 97 -1.86 -18.95 -10.49
C TYR A 97 -3.35 -19.29 -10.38
N SER A 98 -4.18 -18.63 -11.19
CA SER A 98 -5.59 -19.01 -11.36
C SER A 98 -5.70 -20.42 -11.93
N VAL A 99 -6.76 -21.14 -11.56
CA VAL A 99 -7.04 -22.52 -11.99
C VAL A 99 -7.00 -22.64 -13.52
N LEU A 100 -7.56 -21.65 -14.24
CA LEU A 100 -7.55 -21.61 -15.70
C LEU A 100 -6.12 -21.61 -16.28
N LYS A 101 -5.21 -20.82 -15.69
CA LYS A 101 -3.80 -20.76 -16.12
C LYS A 101 -3.07 -22.07 -15.85
N ILE A 102 -3.39 -22.74 -14.75
CA ILE A 102 -2.84 -24.07 -14.41
C ILE A 102 -3.29 -25.10 -15.46
N PHE A 103 -4.58 -25.11 -15.82
CA PHE A 103 -5.11 -26.01 -16.85
C PHE A 103 -4.47 -25.78 -18.22
N ILE A 104 -4.35 -24.52 -18.65
CA ILE A 104 -3.64 -24.18 -19.90
C ILE A 104 -2.18 -24.65 -19.84
N GLY A 105 -1.53 -24.48 -18.68
CA GLY A 105 -0.18 -24.98 -18.44
C GLY A 105 -0.06 -26.48 -18.70
N PHE A 106 -0.92 -27.29 -18.08
CA PHE A 106 -0.94 -28.74 -18.29
C PHE A 106 -1.30 -29.15 -19.71
N MET A 107 -2.21 -28.42 -20.37
CA MET A 107 -2.61 -28.67 -21.75
C MET A 107 -1.43 -28.48 -22.73
N LEU A 108 -0.58 -27.47 -22.48
CA LEU A 108 0.61 -27.22 -23.29
C LEU A 108 1.73 -28.23 -23.00
N CYS A 109 2.06 -28.44 -21.73
CA CYS A 109 3.09 -29.38 -21.27
C CYS A 109 2.93 -29.72 -19.77
N THR A 110 3.33 -30.93 -19.37
CA THR A 110 3.26 -31.34 -17.96
C THR A 110 4.18 -30.52 -17.04
N ILE A 111 5.39 -30.15 -17.50
CA ILE A 111 6.39 -29.44 -16.69
C ILE A 111 5.91 -28.02 -16.28
N PRO A 112 5.44 -27.14 -17.18
CA PRO A 112 4.86 -25.85 -16.78
C PRO A 112 3.63 -25.97 -15.89
N GLY A 113 2.76 -26.96 -16.14
CA GLY A 113 1.58 -27.21 -15.31
C GLY A 113 1.92 -27.58 -13.87
N VAL A 114 2.87 -28.50 -13.68
CA VAL A 114 3.37 -28.90 -12.35
C VAL A 114 4.04 -27.72 -11.63
N TYR A 115 4.88 -26.94 -12.33
CA TYR A 115 5.50 -25.75 -11.74
C TYR A 115 4.47 -24.74 -11.21
N MET A 116 3.45 -24.42 -12.02
CA MET A 116 2.40 -23.49 -11.62
C MET A 116 1.57 -24.03 -10.45
N LEU A 117 1.27 -25.33 -10.44
CA LEU A 117 0.57 -26.00 -9.34
C LEU A 117 1.36 -25.89 -8.03
N VAL A 118 2.66 -26.21 -8.05
CA VAL A 118 3.54 -26.14 -6.87
C VAL A 118 3.60 -24.70 -6.33
N LYS A 119 3.77 -23.69 -7.20
CA LYS A 119 3.78 -22.28 -6.79
C LYS A 119 2.48 -21.87 -6.11
N THR A 120 1.33 -22.31 -6.63
CA THR A 120 0.02 -22.02 -6.03
C THR A 120 -0.16 -22.69 -4.67
N ILE A 121 0.31 -23.93 -4.50
CA ILE A 121 0.27 -24.64 -3.20
C ILE A 121 1.18 -23.95 -2.18
N LEU A 122 2.41 -23.59 -2.58
CA LEU A 122 3.34 -22.86 -1.71
C LEU A 122 2.77 -21.51 -1.27
N ALA A 123 2.20 -20.75 -2.22
CA ALA A 123 1.52 -19.50 -1.90
C ALA A 123 0.35 -19.72 -0.92
N ALA A 124 -0.48 -20.74 -1.14
CA ALA A 124 -1.58 -21.08 -0.23
C ALA A 124 -1.09 -21.46 1.17
N SER A 125 0.02 -22.18 1.28
CA SER A 125 0.63 -22.56 2.57
C SER A 125 1.28 -21.39 3.31
N ALA A 126 1.76 -20.38 2.58
CA ALA A 126 2.39 -19.19 3.16
C ALA A 126 1.37 -18.13 3.62
N ARG A 127 0.14 -18.13 3.05
CA ARG A 127 -0.92 -17.16 3.39
C ARG A 127 -1.28 -17.10 4.88
N PRO A 128 -1.44 -18.20 5.63
CA PRO A 128 -1.76 -18.12 7.05
C PRO A 128 -0.69 -17.38 7.84
N LYS A 129 0.58 -17.65 7.57
CA LYS A 129 1.71 -16.96 8.20
C LYS A 129 1.70 -15.47 7.82
N TRP A 130 1.57 -15.16 6.53
CA TRP A 130 1.46 -13.76 6.08
C TRP A 130 0.29 -13.02 6.75
N LYS A 131 -0.87 -13.67 6.93
CA LYS A 131 -2.01 -13.07 7.63
C LYS A 131 -1.71 -12.77 9.10
N GLN A 132 -0.96 -13.64 9.77
CA GLN A 132 -0.53 -13.41 11.15
C GLN A 132 0.46 -12.24 11.21
N ASP A 133 1.48 -12.25 10.36
CA ASP A 133 2.50 -11.19 10.28
C ASP A 133 1.83 -9.84 9.94
N TYR A 134 0.84 -9.84 9.04
CA TYR A 134 0.06 -8.65 8.68
C TYR A 134 -0.85 -8.17 9.81
N ALA A 135 -1.50 -9.07 10.54
CA ALA A 135 -2.31 -8.71 11.70
C ALA A 135 -1.44 -8.11 12.82
N GLU A 136 -0.26 -8.69 13.08
CA GLU A 136 0.70 -8.15 14.05
C GLU A 136 1.20 -6.76 13.64
N TYR A 137 1.53 -6.58 12.36
CA TYR A 137 1.89 -5.29 11.78
C TYR A 137 0.80 -4.23 12.01
N LEU A 138 -0.47 -4.56 11.73
CA LEU A 138 -1.59 -3.65 11.95
C LEU A 138 -1.79 -3.34 13.43
N ALA A 139 -1.70 -4.35 14.31
CA ALA A 139 -1.85 -4.17 15.75
C ALA A 139 -0.80 -3.21 16.32
N LYS A 140 0.48 -3.39 15.93
CA LYS A 140 1.56 -2.49 16.35
C LYS A 140 1.34 -1.05 15.87
N ARG A 141 0.95 -0.88 14.61
CA ARG A 141 0.65 0.46 14.07
C ARG A 141 -0.54 1.10 14.78
N GLN A 142 -1.57 0.33 15.11
CA GLN A 142 -2.74 0.81 15.83
C GLN A 142 -2.41 1.22 17.27
N GLU A 143 -1.54 0.47 17.95
CA GLU A 143 -1.05 0.81 19.29
C GLU A 143 -0.27 2.12 19.29
N ILE A 144 0.64 2.32 18.33
CA ILE A 144 1.40 3.56 18.20
C ILE A 144 0.47 4.73 17.86
N TYR A 145 -0.51 4.50 16.98
CA TYR A 145 -1.51 5.50 16.61
C TYR A 145 -2.36 5.95 17.81
N SER A 146 -2.85 5.03 18.64
CA SER A 146 -3.65 5.38 19.81
C SER A 146 -2.84 6.14 20.87
N ARG A 147 -1.53 5.81 21.03
CA ARG A 147 -0.60 6.59 21.85
C ARG A 147 -0.44 8.02 21.30
N ALA A 148 -0.26 8.17 19.99
CA ALA A 148 -0.16 9.48 19.36
C ALA A 148 -1.45 10.31 19.54
N GLN A 149 -2.62 9.67 19.42
CA GLN A 149 -3.90 10.32 19.65
C GLN A 149 -4.06 10.79 21.10
N ALA A 150 -3.63 10.00 22.08
CA ALA A 150 -3.67 10.40 23.48
C ALA A 150 -2.78 11.63 23.75
N VAL A 151 -1.61 11.71 23.13
CA VAL A 151 -0.68 12.86 23.22
C VAL A 151 -1.21 14.08 22.47
N ALA A 152 -1.89 13.88 21.34
CA ALA A 152 -2.48 14.98 20.58
C ALA A 152 -3.68 15.62 21.31
N CYS A 153 -4.37 14.87 22.18
CA CYS A 153 -5.50 15.36 22.97
C CYS A 153 -5.14 15.91 24.36
N SER A 154 -3.90 15.77 24.81
CA SER A 154 -3.40 16.28 26.10
C SER A 154 -2.92 17.73 26.00
#